data_AF-A0A972RSF1-F1
#
_entry.id   AF-A0A972RSF1-F1
#
_cell.length_a   1.000
_cell.length_b   1.000
_cell.length_c   1.000
_cell.angle_alpha   90.00
_cell.angle_beta   90.00
_cell.angle_gamma   90.00
#
_symmetry.space_group_name_H-M   'P 1'
#
loop_
_entity.id
_entity.type
_entity.pdbx_description
1 polymer ?
#
loop_
_entity_poly.entity_id
_entity_poly.type
_entity_poly.pdbx_seq_one_letter_code
_entity_poly.pdbx_strand_id
1 'polypeptide(L)'
;MDRFTQRARRVLSLAHQEAERMRHNYIGTEHLLLALIREEGGVAGQVLRALGVELERAQEIVERLVGIGTGGHKQLQLSRGMQKVLEYALDEARRMGHQYVGTEHLLLGLIRYSEGMALRVLARLGITPEQIRRQTQRLLREGSRSRRQQEQASPSGRRGEKPRKTPLIDQLATDLTALAEEGKLDPVIGRETEIERVIQILARRTKNNPALIGEPGVGKTAIVEGLAQRIVEGNVPAPLLGKRVLQLDVGSLVAGTMYRGQFEERLKRIIDELKSSNAILFIDEMHMLVGAGAAGSAVDAANIFKPALARGEIQVIGATTLDEYRKYIESDAALERRFQPVYVDEPTEEEAIEILRGIRSAYEEHHHLT
;
A
#
# COMPACT_ATOMS: atom_id res chain seq x y z
N MET A 1 7.05 -11.27 16.85
CA MET A 1 7.41 -9.96 16.22
C MET A 1 6.27 -9.45 15.32
N ASP A 2 5.15 -10.17 15.25
CA ASP A 2 4.15 -10.02 14.20
C ASP A 2 3.26 -8.79 14.38
N ARG A 3 3.19 -8.25 15.61
CA ARG A 3 2.42 -7.04 15.92
C ARG A 3 3.12 -5.72 15.57
N PHE A 4 4.37 -5.72 15.12
CA PHE A 4 5.08 -4.49 14.74
C PHE A 4 4.82 -4.16 13.28
N THR A 5 4.57 -2.88 12.95
CA THR A 5 4.44 -2.43 11.56
C THR A 5 5.76 -2.59 10.80
N GLN A 6 5.73 -2.61 9.47
CA GLN A 6 6.94 -2.70 8.66
C GLN A 6 7.95 -1.58 8.98
N ARG A 7 7.46 -0.35 9.22
CA ARG A 7 8.32 0.78 9.66
C ARG A 7 8.90 0.56 11.05
N ALA A 8 8.12 0.05 12.00
CA ALA A 8 8.64 -0.28 13.32
C ALA A 8 9.70 -1.41 13.27
N ARG A 9 9.48 -2.45 12.44
CA ARG A 9 10.48 -3.50 12.19
C ARG A 9 11.75 -2.94 11.54
N ARG A 10 11.60 -2.01 10.59
CA ARG A 10 12.73 -1.31 9.97
C ARG A 10 13.51 -0.49 11.00
N VAL A 11 12.85 0.23 11.89
CA VAL A 11 13.50 0.94 13.00
C VAL A 11 14.30 -0.02 13.88
N LEU A 12 13.77 -1.20 14.22
CA LEU A 12 14.50 -2.20 15.01
C LEU A 12 15.73 -2.74 14.27
N SER A 13 15.62 -2.96 12.96
CA SER A 13 16.76 -3.34 12.10
C SER A 13 17.81 -2.24 12.03
N LEU A 14 17.40 -0.97 11.89
CA LEU A 14 18.30 0.18 11.93
C LEU A 14 18.98 0.32 13.30
N ALA A 15 18.27 0.05 14.41
CA ALA A 15 18.86 0.08 15.75
C ALA A 15 19.93 -1.01 15.93
N HIS A 16 19.76 -2.16 15.27
CA HIS A 16 20.79 -3.20 15.21
C HIS A 16 22.03 -2.69 14.45
N GLN A 17 21.83 -2.09 13.27
CA GLN A 17 22.92 -1.53 12.47
C GLN A 17 23.67 -0.40 13.18
N GLU A 18 22.97 0.46 13.94
CA GLU A 18 23.63 1.51 14.72
C GLU A 18 24.47 0.92 15.87
N ALA A 19 24.01 -0.15 16.52
CA ALA A 19 24.79 -0.85 17.53
C ALA A 19 26.07 -1.46 16.95
N GLU A 20 25.98 -2.06 15.75
CA GLU A 20 27.14 -2.58 15.02
C GLU A 20 28.11 -1.47 14.58
N ARG A 21 27.58 -0.36 14.03
CA ARG A 21 28.37 0.83 13.65
C ARG A 21 29.18 1.36 14.83
N MET A 22 28.57 1.39 16.01
CA MET A 22 29.19 1.84 17.25
C MET A 22 30.04 0.77 17.94
N ARG A 23 30.12 -0.45 17.40
CA ARG A 23 30.83 -1.61 17.98
C ARG A 23 30.40 -1.92 19.43
N HIS A 24 29.13 -1.68 19.74
CA HIS A 24 28.53 -2.09 21.01
C HIS A 24 28.14 -3.56 20.94
N ASN A 25 28.27 -4.28 22.05
CA ASN A 25 27.88 -5.70 22.17
C ASN A 25 26.41 -5.89 22.58
N TYR A 26 25.62 -4.81 22.59
CA TYR A 26 24.21 -4.81 22.96
C TYR A 26 23.43 -3.78 22.14
N ILE A 27 22.11 -3.96 22.06
CA ILE A 27 21.19 -2.99 21.45
C ILE A 27 20.51 -2.19 22.58
N GLY A 28 20.93 -0.93 22.73
CA GLY A 28 20.45 0.02 23.72
C GLY A 28 19.34 0.94 23.22
N THR A 29 18.82 1.74 24.15
CA THR A 29 17.83 2.79 23.87
C THR A 29 18.37 3.88 22.95
N GLU A 30 19.67 4.17 23.04
CA GLU A 30 20.41 5.13 22.23
C GLU A 30 20.42 4.75 20.74
N HIS A 31 20.59 3.46 20.42
CA HIS A 31 20.52 2.97 19.06
C HIS A 31 19.10 3.05 18.51
N LEU A 32 18.10 2.75 19.35
CA LEU A 32 16.70 2.93 18.97
C LEU A 32 16.37 4.39 18.68
N LEU A 33 16.89 5.33 19.48
CA LEU A 33 16.71 6.77 19.23
C LEU A 33 17.28 7.17 17.86
N LEU A 34 18.54 6.80 17.58
CA LEU A 34 19.18 7.08 16.30
C LEU A 34 18.41 6.47 15.12
N ALA A 35 17.94 5.24 15.28
CA ALA A 35 17.12 4.56 14.29
C ALA A 35 15.76 5.25 14.04
N LEU A 36 15.11 5.76 15.08
CA LEU A 36 13.85 6.51 14.95
C LEU A 36 14.07 7.85 14.22
N ILE A 37 15.21 8.51 14.41
CA ILE A 37 15.57 9.75 13.71
C ILE A 37 15.83 9.46 12.23
N ARG A 38 16.58 8.39 11.95
CA ARG A 38 16.99 7.98 10.60
C ARG A 38 15.85 7.45 9.74
N GLU A 39 14.77 6.98 10.34
CA GLU A 39 13.61 6.51 9.59
C GLU A 39 12.77 7.72 9.09
N GLU A 40 12.80 7.94 7.78
CA GLU A 40 12.24 9.15 7.16
C GLU A 40 10.72 9.12 6.97
N GLY A 41 10.06 7.96 7.08
CA GLY A 41 8.64 7.79 6.78
C GLY A 41 7.68 7.72 7.98
N GLY A 42 8.18 7.55 9.19
CA GLY A 42 7.37 7.28 10.38
C GLY A 42 7.07 8.51 11.21
N VAL A 43 6.02 8.37 12.03
CA VAL A 43 5.54 9.44 12.92
C VAL A 43 6.63 9.85 13.91
N ALA A 44 7.40 8.90 14.45
CA ALA A 44 8.49 9.23 15.37
C ALA A 44 9.57 10.11 14.76
N GLY A 45 10.04 9.78 13.55
CA GLY A 45 11.03 10.58 12.83
C GLY A 45 10.50 11.99 12.55
N GLN A 46 9.23 12.11 12.16
CA GLN A 46 8.57 13.41 11.95
C GLN A 46 8.48 14.23 13.25
N VAL A 47 8.11 13.60 14.37
CA VAL A 47 8.06 14.25 15.70
C VAL A 47 9.44 14.79 16.07
N LEU A 48 10.48 13.96 15.96
CA LEU A 48 11.84 14.33 16.34
C LEU A 48 12.39 15.46 15.45
N ARG A 49 12.18 15.40 14.13
CA ARG A 49 12.56 16.48 13.20
C ARG A 49 11.78 17.77 13.46
N ALA A 50 10.48 17.69 13.74
CA ALA A 50 9.67 18.86 14.09
C ALA A 50 10.11 19.52 15.41
N LEU A 51 10.77 18.77 16.29
CA LEU A 51 11.39 19.29 17.51
C LEU A 51 12.85 19.73 17.31
N GLY A 52 13.34 19.73 16.06
CA GLY A 52 14.69 20.18 15.72
C GLY A 52 15.79 19.15 15.99
N VAL A 53 15.46 17.86 16.08
CA VAL A 53 16.47 16.79 16.19
C VAL A 53 17.07 16.50 14.82
N GLU A 54 18.36 16.80 14.68
CA GLU A 54 19.18 16.41 13.55
C GLU A 54 19.96 15.13 13.84
N LEU A 55 20.10 14.27 12.84
CA LEU A 55 20.74 12.97 13.01
C LEU A 55 22.21 13.10 13.37
N GLU A 56 22.98 13.95 12.69
CA GLU A 56 24.41 14.11 12.97
C GLU A 56 24.63 14.56 14.41
N ARG A 57 23.87 15.56 14.86
CA ARG A 57 23.98 16.08 16.23
C ARG A 57 23.59 15.05 17.29
N ALA A 58 22.57 14.24 17.03
CA ALA A 58 22.20 13.14 17.93
C ALA A 58 23.30 12.07 18.00
N GLN A 59 23.91 11.72 16.86
CA GLN A 59 25.04 10.77 16.79
C GLN A 59 26.24 11.27 17.60
N GLU A 60 26.64 12.54 17.42
CA GLU A 60 27.74 13.14 18.19
C GLU A 60 27.51 13.07 19.70
N ILE A 61 26.28 13.36 20.16
CA ILE A 61 25.94 13.31 21.58
C ILE A 61 25.98 11.88 22.11
N VAL A 62 25.46 10.91 21.35
CA VAL A 62 25.49 9.49 21.71
C VAL A 62 26.94 9.01 21.81
N GLU A 63 27.77 9.30 20.82
CA GLU A 63 29.20 8.93 20.80
C GLU A 63 29.97 9.56 21.97
N ARG A 64 29.67 10.82 22.34
CA ARG A 64 30.29 11.45 23.52
C ARG A 64 29.83 10.87 24.86
N LEU A 65 28.60 10.35 24.93
CA LEU A 65 28.00 9.86 26.17
C LEU A 65 28.33 8.39 26.45
N VAL A 66 28.33 7.56 25.41
CA VAL A 66 28.48 6.10 25.51
C VAL A 66 29.85 5.64 25.00
N GLY A 67 30.51 6.43 24.15
CA GLY A 67 31.76 6.05 23.49
C GLY A 67 31.52 5.16 22.27
N ILE A 68 32.63 4.71 21.66
CA ILE A 68 32.65 3.63 20.67
C ILE A 68 33.10 2.37 21.41
N GLY A 69 32.33 1.30 21.26
CA GLY A 69 32.66 0.02 21.89
C GLY A 69 33.87 -0.67 21.28
N THR A 70 34.35 -1.69 21.98
CA THR A 70 35.40 -2.63 21.54
C THR A 70 34.81 -3.97 21.10
N GLY A 71 33.48 -4.05 20.95
CA GLY A 71 32.77 -5.28 20.61
C GLY A 71 33.10 -5.76 19.20
N GLY A 72 33.59 -7.00 19.10
CA GLY A 72 33.65 -7.74 17.83
C GLY A 72 32.31 -8.43 17.50
N HIS A 73 32.22 -9.03 16.30
CA HIS A 73 31.05 -9.71 15.70
C HIS A 73 30.49 -10.88 16.54
N LYS A 74 29.98 -10.61 17.74
CA LYS A 74 29.12 -11.53 18.51
C LYS A 74 27.66 -11.14 18.28
N GLN A 75 26.78 -12.14 18.35
CA GLN A 75 25.34 -11.94 18.22
C GLN A 75 24.83 -10.90 19.24
N LEU A 76 24.36 -9.76 18.75
CA LEU A 76 23.91 -8.65 19.59
C LEU A 76 22.62 -9.00 20.32
N GLN A 77 22.58 -8.72 21.62
CA GLN A 77 21.39 -8.92 22.45
C GLN A 77 20.72 -7.58 22.81
N LEU A 78 19.40 -7.60 22.99
CA LEU A 78 18.68 -6.43 23.49
C LEU A 78 19.06 -6.17 24.95
N SER A 79 19.40 -4.91 25.28
CA SER A 79 19.55 -4.51 26.68
C SER A 79 18.23 -4.64 27.46
N ARG A 80 18.30 -4.76 28.79
CA ARG A 80 17.11 -4.77 29.66
C ARG A 80 16.23 -3.53 29.45
N GLY A 81 16.86 -2.37 29.25
CA GLY A 81 16.14 -1.12 28.95
C GLY A 81 15.42 -1.16 27.61
N MET A 82 16.05 -1.71 26.57
CA MET A 82 15.43 -1.88 25.26
C MET A 82 14.23 -2.85 25.31
N GLN A 83 14.33 -3.96 26.04
CA GLN A 83 13.20 -4.86 26.26
C GLN A 83 12.02 -4.14 26.94
N LYS A 84 12.30 -3.34 27.98
CA LYS A 84 11.27 -2.55 28.68
C LYS A 84 10.62 -1.50 27.79
N VAL A 85 11.40 -0.84 26.92
CA VAL A 85 10.87 0.11 25.93
C VAL A 85 9.89 -0.57 24.97
N LEU A 86 10.19 -1.79 24.52
CA LEU A 86 9.28 -2.54 23.64
C LEU A 86 7.97 -2.93 24.34
N GLU A 87 8.03 -3.32 25.62
CA GLU A 87 6.83 -3.54 26.45
C GLU A 87 6.00 -2.25 26.57
N TYR A 88 6.65 -1.11 26.83
CA TYR A 88 5.96 0.17 26.92
C TYR A 88 5.36 0.62 25.59
N ALA A 89 5.99 0.30 24.46
CA ALA A 89 5.43 0.57 23.15
C ALA A 89 4.18 -0.27 22.87
N LEU A 90 4.17 -1.55 23.29
CA LEU A 90 2.99 -2.41 23.21
C LEU A 90 1.84 -1.88 24.07
N ASP A 91 2.12 -1.44 25.30
CA ASP A 91 1.13 -0.79 26.17
C ASP A 91 0.55 0.48 25.54
N GLU A 92 1.39 1.31 24.95
CA GLU A 92 0.95 2.57 24.36
C GLU A 92 0.06 2.33 23.14
N ALA A 93 0.41 1.35 22.29
CA ALA A 93 -0.44 0.92 21.19
C ALA A 93 -1.83 0.48 21.69
N ARG A 94 -1.88 -0.34 22.75
CA ARG A 94 -3.15 -0.77 23.35
C ARG A 94 -3.95 0.39 23.93
N ARG A 95 -3.32 1.32 24.65
CA ARG A 95 -3.98 2.52 25.20
C ARG A 95 -4.57 3.41 24.12
N MET A 96 -3.95 3.44 22.96
CA MET A 96 -4.41 4.18 21.79
C MET A 96 -5.44 3.40 20.94
N GLY A 97 -5.78 2.16 21.32
CA GLY A 97 -6.72 1.31 20.60
C GLY A 97 -6.15 0.67 19.33
N HIS A 98 -4.83 0.70 19.14
CA HIS A 98 -4.16 0.12 17.98
C HIS A 98 -3.82 -1.36 18.23
N GLN A 99 -4.10 -2.22 17.24
CA GLN A 99 -3.74 -3.64 17.29
C GLN A 99 -2.27 -3.92 16.87
N TYR A 100 -1.57 -2.87 16.42
CA TYR A 100 -0.19 -2.91 15.95
C TYR A 100 0.68 -1.88 16.66
N VAL A 101 2.00 -2.10 16.64
CA VAL A 101 3.02 -1.18 17.17
C VAL A 101 3.70 -0.43 16.04
N GLY A 102 3.31 0.83 15.85
CA GLY A 102 3.96 1.82 14.99
C GLY A 102 5.18 2.53 15.63
N THR A 103 5.82 3.41 14.86
CA THR A 103 7.04 4.12 15.31
C THR A 103 6.75 5.15 16.39
N GLU A 104 5.56 5.76 16.39
CA GLU A 104 5.04 6.62 17.45
C GLU A 104 5.00 5.90 18.80
N HIS A 105 4.58 4.64 18.85
CA HIS A 105 4.54 3.88 20.09
C HIS A 105 5.93 3.51 20.58
N LEU A 106 6.86 3.21 19.65
CA LEU A 106 8.27 3.02 20.00
C LEU A 106 8.86 4.27 20.62
N LEU A 107 8.58 5.45 20.06
CA LEU A 107 9.03 6.73 20.60
C LEU A 107 8.39 7.04 21.96
N LEU A 108 7.08 6.80 22.12
CA LEU A 108 6.37 6.99 23.38
C LEU A 108 6.82 6.01 24.46
N GLY A 109 7.14 4.77 24.09
CA GLY A 109 7.76 3.77 24.95
C GLY A 109 9.17 4.18 25.37
N LEU A 110 9.94 4.74 24.44
CA LEU A 110 11.31 5.22 24.69
C LEU A 110 11.34 6.34 25.73
N ILE A 111 10.44 7.32 25.63
CA ILE A 111 10.35 8.42 26.61
C ILE A 111 9.63 8.02 27.92
N ARG A 112 8.92 6.88 27.94
CA ARG A 112 8.32 6.33 29.17
C ARG A 112 9.37 5.60 30.02
N TYR A 113 10.44 5.11 29.40
CA TYR A 113 11.57 4.52 30.10
C TYR A 113 12.56 5.60 30.57
N SER A 114 12.44 6.04 31.82
CA SER A 114 13.19 7.15 32.41
C SER A 114 14.69 6.88 32.61
N GLU A 115 15.10 5.61 32.63
CA GLU A 115 16.48 5.20 32.92
C GLU A 115 17.35 5.04 31.66
N GLY A 116 16.80 5.29 30.47
CA GLY A 116 17.48 5.06 29.19
C GLY A 116 18.47 6.14 28.78
N MET A 117 19.53 5.75 28.07
CA MET A 117 20.48 6.68 27.46
C MET A 117 19.81 7.59 26.41
N ALA A 118 18.80 7.10 25.70
CA ALA A 118 18.01 7.92 24.78
C ALA A 118 17.45 9.19 25.42
N LEU A 119 16.96 9.08 26.67
CA LEU A 119 16.38 10.24 27.35
C LEU A 119 17.45 11.27 27.72
N ARG A 120 18.66 10.81 28.09
CA ARG A 120 19.80 11.69 28.35
C ARG A 120 20.27 12.42 27.09
N VAL A 121 20.24 11.74 25.95
CA VAL A 121 20.56 12.33 24.63
C VAL A 121 19.53 13.40 24.28
N LEU A 122 18.24 13.09 24.39
CA LEU A 122 17.15 14.04 24.16
C LEU A 122 17.23 15.26 25.09
N ALA A 123 17.58 15.05 26.35
CA ALA A 123 17.78 16.14 27.31
C ALA A 123 18.93 17.08 26.90
N ARG A 124 20.05 16.55 26.38
CA ARG A 124 21.16 17.36 25.83
C ARG A 124 20.79 18.10 24.55
N LEU A 125 19.83 17.59 23.80
CA LEU A 125 19.22 18.27 22.65
C LEU A 125 18.16 19.32 23.07
N GLY A 126 17.90 19.48 24.37
CA GLY A 126 16.92 20.43 24.89
C GLY A 126 15.46 19.98 24.73
N ILE A 127 15.23 18.67 24.57
CA ILE A 127 13.90 18.11 24.31
C ILE A 127 13.41 17.33 25.53
N THR A 128 12.22 17.68 26.01
CA THR A 128 11.56 17.00 27.13
C THR A 128 10.57 15.93 26.65
N PRO A 129 10.30 14.89 27.47
CA PRO A 129 9.24 13.92 27.21
C PRO A 129 7.88 14.55 26.93
N GLU A 130 7.53 15.63 27.63
CA GLU A 130 6.26 16.33 27.47
C GLU A 130 6.16 16.98 26.08
N GLN A 131 7.24 17.57 25.56
CA GLN A 131 7.28 18.10 24.20
C GLN A 131 7.04 17.00 23.17
N ILE A 132 7.69 15.85 23.33
CA ILE A 132 7.51 14.69 22.45
C ILE A 132 6.07 14.17 22.52
N ARG A 133 5.49 14.00 23.72
CA ARG A 133 4.09 13.57 23.89
C ARG A 133 3.13 14.53 23.22
N ARG A 134 3.26 15.84 23.47
CA ARG A 134 2.39 16.87 22.87
C ARG A 134 2.50 16.88 21.35
N GLN A 135 3.73 16.82 20.81
CA GLN A 135 3.95 16.84 19.37
C GLN A 135 3.43 15.57 18.69
N THR A 136 3.62 14.41 19.32
CA THR A 136 3.07 13.13 18.84
C THR A 136 1.54 13.19 18.82
N GLN A 137 0.90 13.64 19.90
CA GLN A 137 -0.55 13.82 19.94
C GLN A 137 -1.05 14.84 18.92
N ARG A 138 -0.31 15.93 18.70
CA ARG A 138 -0.66 16.95 17.70
C ARG A 138 -0.66 16.36 16.29
N LEU A 139 0.40 15.66 15.89
CA LEU A 139 0.47 15.03 14.57
C LEU A 139 -0.60 13.95 14.37
N LEU A 140 -0.88 13.14 15.40
CA LEU A 140 -1.97 12.16 15.37
C LEU A 140 -3.34 12.84 15.28
N ARG A 141 -3.54 13.97 15.98
CA ARG A 141 -4.77 14.77 15.92
C ARG A 141 -4.92 15.53 14.62
N GLU A 142 -3.86 16.01 13.99
CA GLU A 142 -3.91 16.67 12.68
C GLU A 142 -4.24 15.63 11.58
N GLY A 143 -3.66 14.43 11.67
CA GLY A 143 -4.09 13.27 10.89
C GLY A 143 -5.56 12.90 11.11
N SER A 144 -6.07 13.10 12.32
CA SER A 144 -7.49 12.85 12.69
C SER A 144 -8.44 14.02 12.36
N ARG A 145 -8.00 15.27 12.42
CA ARG A 145 -8.80 16.48 12.13
C ARG A 145 -8.98 16.69 10.64
N SER A 146 -8.00 16.30 9.84
CA SER A 146 -8.16 16.16 8.38
C SER A 146 -9.20 15.09 8.01
N ARG A 147 -9.45 14.08 8.87
CA ARG A 147 -10.59 13.15 8.73
C ARG A 147 -11.91 13.78 9.22
N ARG A 148 -11.91 14.43 10.39
CA ARG A 148 -13.14 15.01 10.99
C ARG A 148 -13.77 16.19 10.23
N GLN A 149 -13.00 17.03 9.53
CA GLN A 149 -13.58 18.06 8.65
C GLN A 149 -14.15 17.48 7.34
N GLN A 150 -13.85 16.23 7.01
CA GLN A 150 -14.50 15.48 5.93
C GLN A 150 -15.70 14.64 6.42
N GLU A 151 -15.92 14.53 7.73
CA GLU A 151 -16.94 13.64 8.34
C GLU A 151 -18.16 14.38 8.93
N GLN A 152 -18.20 15.73 8.93
CA GLN A 152 -19.40 16.50 9.30
C GLN A 152 -20.40 16.72 8.14
N ALA A 153 -20.12 16.19 6.95
CA ALA A 153 -21.10 15.98 5.90
C ALA A 153 -21.42 14.48 5.80
N SER A 154 -22.31 14.04 6.71
CA SER A 154 -23.03 12.77 6.74
C SER A 154 -22.29 11.48 7.15
N PRO A 155 -23.00 10.53 7.79
CA PRO A 155 -22.41 9.53 8.69
C PRO A 155 -22.42 8.11 8.11
N SER A 156 -21.30 7.40 8.24
CA SER A 156 -21.18 5.99 8.62
C SER A 156 -19.77 5.53 8.28
N GLY A 157 -19.05 5.08 9.30
CA GLY A 157 -17.59 5.04 9.30
C GLY A 157 -17.02 3.68 8.96
N ARG A 158 -15.85 3.73 8.31
CA ARG A 158 -14.57 3.11 8.73
C ARG A 158 -13.52 3.50 7.69
N ARG A 159 -12.49 4.28 8.06
CA ARG A 159 -11.34 4.55 7.18
C ARG A 159 -10.02 4.53 7.95
N GLY A 160 -9.27 3.45 7.69
CA GLY A 160 -7.82 3.42 7.68
C GLY A 160 -7.24 4.34 6.61
N GLU A 161 -5.93 4.52 6.69
CA GLU A 161 -4.99 5.27 5.84
C GLU A 161 -5.56 6.02 4.63
N LYS A 162 -5.41 7.36 4.60
CA LYS A 162 -5.73 8.15 3.40
C LYS A 162 -4.66 7.92 2.32
N PRO A 163 -5.00 7.35 1.16
CA PRO A 163 -4.21 7.51 -0.04
C PRO A 163 -4.27 8.99 -0.48
N ARG A 164 -3.32 9.41 -1.32
CA ARG A 164 -3.43 10.68 -2.06
C ARG A 164 -4.83 10.75 -2.68
N LYS A 165 -5.58 11.81 -2.36
CA LYS A 165 -6.97 11.97 -2.80
C LYS A 165 -6.99 11.89 -4.33
N THR A 166 -7.64 10.88 -4.87
CA THR A 166 -8.03 10.78 -6.27
C THR A 166 -9.54 11.02 -6.33
N PRO A 167 -9.99 12.26 -6.13
CA PRO A 167 -11.40 12.56 -5.86
C PRO A 167 -12.32 12.20 -7.02
N LEU A 168 -11.81 12.18 -8.27
CA LEU A 168 -12.59 11.78 -9.43
C LEU A 168 -12.56 10.26 -9.62
N ILE A 169 -11.41 9.62 -9.44
CA ILE A 169 -11.30 8.16 -9.57
C ILE A 169 -12.09 7.45 -8.47
N ASP A 170 -12.08 7.96 -7.24
CA ASP A 170 -12.83 7.36 -6.12
C ASP A 170 -14.36 7.41 -6.36
N GLN A 171 -14.86 8.23 -7.30
CA GLN A 171 -16.28 8.27 -7.70
C GLN A 171 -16.61 7.33 -8.86
N LEU A 172 -15.61 6.98 -9.68
CA LEU A 172 -15.79 6.30 -10.97
C LEU A 172 -15.14 4.91 -11.01
N ALA A 173 -14.38 4.56 -9.98
CA ALA A 173 -13.68 3.30 -9.85
C ALA A 173 -13.92 2.70 -8.47
N THR A 174 -14.02 1.37 -8.45
CA THR A 174 -14.13 0.57 -7.24
C THR A 174 -12.74 0.22 -6.74
N ASP A 175 -12.46 0.48 -5.46
CA ASP A 175 -11.18 0.15 -4.84
C ASP A 175 -11.19 -1.31 -4.35
N LEU A 176 -10.64 -2.21 -5.16
CA LEU A 176 -10.57 -3.63 -4.85
C LEU A 176 -9.65 -3.90 -3.65
N THR A 177 -8.60 -3.09 -3.47
CA THR A 177 -7.72 -3.19 -2.29
C THR A 177 -8.45 -2.84 -1.00
N ALA A 178 -9.33 -1.83 -1.01
CA ALA A 178 -10.16 -1.51 0.14
C ALA A 178 -11.19 -2.62 0.44
N LEU A 179 -11.80 -3.20 -0.59
CA LEU A 179 -12.72 -4.34 -0.42
C LEU A 179 -11.99 -5.57 0.15
N ALA A 180 -10.75 -5.81 -0.26
CA ALA A 180 -9.90 -6.86 0.30
C ALA A 180 -9.57 -6.61 1.78
N GLU A 181 -9.21 -5.38 2.16
CA GLU A 181 -8.97 -4.99 3.56
C GLU A 181 -10.21 -5.18 4.45
N GLU A 182 -11.40 -4.94 3.89
CA GLU A 182 -12.68 -5.12 4.57
C GLU A 182 -13.16 -6.58 4.62
N GLY A 183 -12.47 -7.50 3.94
CA GLY A 183 -12.85 -8.90 3.84
C GLY A 183 -14.12 -9.15 3.03
N LYS A 184 -14.45 -8.24 2.10
CA LYS A 184 -15.66 -8.28 1.27
C LYS A 184 -15.47 -8.96 -0.09
N LEU A 185 -14.22 -9.29 -0.45
CA LEU A 185 -13.94 -10.03 -1.67
C LEU A 185 -14.09 -11.52 -1.42
N ASP A 186 -14.62 -12.22 -2.42
CA ASP A 186 -14.73 -13.67 -2.37
C ASP A 186 -13.35 -14.34 -2.35
N PRO A 187 -13.21 -15.51 -1.71
CA PRO A 187 -11.95 -16.25 -1.73
C PRO A 187 -11.66 -16.72 -3.16
N VAL A 188 -10.44 -16.44 -3.63
CA VAL A 188 -10.00 -16.86 -4.96
C VAL A 188 -9.39 -18.25 -4.87
N ILE A 189 -9.90 -19.18 -5.68
CA ILE A 189 -9.53 -20.61 -5.66
C ILE A 189 -9.06 -21.02 -7.03
N GLY A 190 -7.93 -21.73 -7.11
CA GLY A 190 -7.43 -22.36 -8.34
C GLY A 190 -6.92 -21.36 -9.38
N ARG A 191 -6.48 -20.18 -8.96
CA ARG A 191 -5.95 -19.11 -9.84
C ARG A 191 -4.57 -18.61 -9.42
N GLU A 192 -3.86 -19.38 -8.61
CA GLU A 192 -2.57 -18.99 -8.04
C GLU A 192 -1.53 -18.73 -9.13
N THR A 193 -1.50 -19.56 -10.18
CA THR A 193 -0.51 -19.46 -11.24
C THR A 193 -0.67 -18.18 -12.06
N GLU A 194 -1.91 -17.80 -12.34
CA GLU A 194 -2.27 -16.59 -13.08
C GLU A 194 -2.01 -15.34 -12.23
N ILE A 195 -2.38 -15.37 -10.94
CA ILE A 195 -2.10 -14.28 -9.99
C ILE A 195 -0.58 -14.06 -9.86
N GLU A 196 0.20 -15.11 -9.68
CA GLU A 196 1.66 -15.02 -9.63
C GLU A 196 2.23 -14.46 -10.93
N ARG A 197 1.71 -14.89 -12.08
CA ARG A 197 2.12 -14.38 -13.38
C ARG A 197 1.82 -12.89 -13.53
N VAL A 198 0.65 -12.43 -13.09
CA VAL A 198 0.24 -11.03 -13.07
C VAL A 198 1.19 -10.21 -12.18
N ILE A 199 1.47 -10.68 -10.96
CA ILE A 199 2.42 -10.05 -10.03
C ILE A 199 3.82 -9.91 -10.67
N GLN A 200 4.32 -10.98 -11.30
CA GLN A 200 5.61 -10.98 -11.96
C GLN A 200 5.68 -9.95 -13.10
N ILE A 201 4.61 -9.82 -13.89
CA ILE A 201 4.53 -8.85 -14.99
C ILE A 201 4.52 -7.42 -14.43
N LEU A 202 3.65 -7.15 -13.45
CA LEU A 202 3.51 -5.82 -12.84
C LEU A 202 4.81 -5.34 -12.17
N ALA A 203 5.65 -6.25 -11.68
CA ALA A 203 6.93 -5.92 -11.06
C ALA A 203 8.05 -5.59 -12.07
N ARG A 204 7.85 -5.77 -13.37
CA ARG A 204 8.86 -5.48 -14.40
C ARG A 204 9.00 -3.98 -14.66
N ARG A 205 10.16 -3.59 -15.21
CA ARG A 205 10.42 -2.20 -15.68
C ARG A 205 9.85 -1.92 -17.07
N THR A 206 9.70 -2.96 -17.89
CA THR A 206 9.18 -2.89 -19.27
C THR A 206 8.17 -4.00 -19.48
N LYS A 207 7.23 -3.82 -20.41
CA LYS A 207 6.08 -4.73 -20.63
C LYS A 207 5.40 -5.13 -19.31
N ASN A 208 5.07 -4.12 -18.51
CA ASN A 208 4.60 -4.28 -17.13
C ASN A 208 3.08 -4.12 -16.98
N ASN A 209 2.34 -4.19 -18.09
CA ASN A 209 0.88 -4.23 -18.11
C ASN A 209 0.40 -5.64 -18.49
N PRO A 210 -0.21 -6.39 -17.58
CA PRO A 210 -0.81 -7.68 -17.92
C PRO A 210 -2.08 -7.51 -18.77
N ALA A 211 -2.22 -8.34 -19.80
CA ALA A 211 -3.46 -8.52 -20.54
C ALA A 211 -4.03 -9.91 -20.22
N LEU A 212 -5.13 -9.98 -19.48
CA LEU A 212 -5.86 -11.21 -19.17
C LEU A 212 -6.72 -11.59 -20.38
N ILE A 213 -6.36 -12.69 -21.04
CA ILE A 213 -6.99 -13.16 -22.28
C ILE A 213 -7.73 -14.46 -22.00
N GLY A 214 -9.02 -14.50 -22.32
CA GLY A 214 -9.87 -15.69 -22.16
C GLY A 214 -11.31 -15.39 -22.61
N GLU A 215 -12.20 -16.35 -22.49
CA GLU A 215 -13.62 -16.13 -22.76
C GLU A 215 -14.29 -15.30 -21.65
N PRO A 216 -15.42 -14.63 -21.90
CA PRO A 216 -16.22 -14.01 -20.85
C PRO A 216 -16.67 -15.05 -19.80
N GLY A 217 -16.64 -14.70 -18.52
CA GLY A 217 -17.12 -15.57 -17.45
C GLY A 217 -16.10 -16.56 -16.85
N VAL A 218 -14.90 -16.69 -17.43
CA VAL A 218 -13.85 -17.59 -16.90
C VAL A 218 -13.22 -17.15 -15.55
N GLY A 219 -13.62 -15.99 -15.02
CA GLY A 219 -13.12 -15.49 -13.72
C GLY A 219 -11.89 -14.57 -13.82
N LYS A 220 -11.75 -13.79 -14.89
CA LYS A 220 -10.66 -12.79 -15.04
C LYS A 220 -10.65 -11.75 -13.91
N THR A 221 -11.83 -11.30 -13.50
CA THR A 221 -12.00 -10.37 -12.37
C THR A 221 -11.54 -10.99 -11.06
N ALA A 222 -11.78 -12.28 -10.84
CA ALA A 222 -11.31 -13.00 -9.65
C ALA A 222 -9.78 -13.02 -9.54
N ILE A 223 -9.04 -13.09 -10.67
CA ILE A 223 -7.57 -12.99 -10.66
C ILE A 223 -7.13 -11.62 -10.13
N VAL A 224 -7.84 -10.54 -10.47
CA VAL A 224 -7.51 -9.18 -10.05
C VAL A 224 -7.90 -8.94 -8.58
N GLU A 225 -9.01 -9.51 -8.14
CA GLU A 225 -9.41 -9.54 -6.72
C GLU A 225 -8.39 -10.31 -5.88
N GLY A 226 -7.91 -11.45 -6.38
CA GLY A 226 -6.84 -12.22 -5.75
C GLY A 226 -5.52 -11.47 -5.69
N LEU A 227 -5.18 -10.70 -6.73
CA LEU A 227 -4.06 -9.75 -6.68
C LEU A 227 -4.25 -8.71 -5.56
N ALA A 228 -5.45 -8.13 -5.43
CA ALA A 228 -5.73 -7.14 -4.39
C ALA A 228 -5.57 -7.74 -2.99
N GLN A 229 -6.08 -8.96 -2.75
CA GLN A 229 -5.87 -9.72 -1.51
C GLN A 229 -4.37 -9.91 -1.23
N ARG A 230 -3.58 -10.37 -2.21
CA ARG A 230 -2.13 -10.56 -2.05
C ARG A 230 -1.39 -9.26 -1.74
N ILE A 231 -1.81 -8.14 -2.31
CA ILE A 231 -1.22 -6.82 -2.01
C ILE A 231 -1.50 -6.43 -0.55
N VAL A 232 -2.74 -6.61 -0.08
CA VAL A 232 -3.16 -6.29 1.31
C VAL A 232 -2.44 -7.19 2.32
N GLU A 233 -2.30 -8.47 2.01
CA GLU A 233 -1.53 -9.43 2.83
C GLU A 233 -0.02 -9.13 2.85
N GLY A 234 0.47 -8.33 1.89
CA GLY A 234 1.90 -8.08 1.69
C GLY A 234 2.65 -9.22 1.01
N ASN A 235 1.91 -10.17 0.41
CA ASN A 235 2.42 -11.30 -0.36
C ASN A 235 2.80 -10.91 -1.80
N VAL A 236 3.41 -9.74 -1.98
CA VAL A 236 3.85 -9.21 -3.28
C VAL A 236 5.26 -8.60 -3.19
N PRO A 237 6.01 -8.53 -4.29
CA PRO A 237 7.32 -7.88 -4.33
C PRO A 237 7.26 -6.40 -3.90
N ALA A 238 8.37 -5.87 -3.39
CA ALA A 238 8.48 -4.50 -2.89
C ALA A 238 7.91 -3.39 -3.82
N PRO A 239 8.05 -3.46 -5.16
CA PRO A 239 7.45 -2.47 -6.06
C PRO A 239 5.92 -2.41 -6.00
N LEU A 240 5.25 -3.48 -5.59
CA LEU A 240 3.78 -3.58 -5.56
C LEU A 240 3.18 -3.38 -4.16
N LEU A 241 4.02 -3.33 -3.12
CA LEU A 241 3.55 -3.12 -1.75
C LEU A 241 2.86 -1.76 -1.60
N GLY A 242 1.67 -1.78 -1.00
CA GLY A 242 0.87 -0.57 -0.77
C GLY A 242 0.40 0.13 -2.05
N LYS A 243 0.38 -0.59 -3.19
CA LYS A 243 -0.34 -0.12 -4.38
C LYS A 243 -1.84 -0.34 -4.19
N ARG A 244 -2.64 0.58 -4.71
CA ARG A 244 -4.10 0.39 -4.79
C ARG A 244 -4.45 -0.33 -6.09
N VAL A 245 -5.43 -1.21 -6.06
CA VAL A 245 -6.02 -1.79 -7.28
C VAL A 245 -7.40 -1.18 -7.48
N LEU A 246 -7.57 -0.44 -8.58
CA LEU A 246 -8.77 0.33 -8.87
C LEU A 246 -9.43 -0.22 -10.12
N GLN A 247 -10.64 -0.76 -9.99
CA GLN A 247 -11.44 -1.23 -11.11
C GLN A 247 -12.23 -0.07 -11.70
N LEU A 248 -12.00 0.25 -12.97
CA LEU A 248 -12.69 1.32 -13.67
C LEU A 248 -14.03 0.83 -14.22
N ASP A 249 -15.12 1.50 -13.87
CA ASP A 249 -16.41 1.27 -14.50
C ASP A 249 -16.56 2.15 -15.74
N VAL A 250 -16.48 1.53 -16.92
CA VAL A 250 -16.65 2.21 -18.21
C VAL A 250 -18.09 2.74 -18.37
N GLY A 251 -19.09 2.09 -17.77
CA GLY A 251 -20.47 2.54 -17.78
C GLY A 251 -20.63 3.87 -17.05
N SER A 252 -20.08 3.97 -15.84
CA SER A 252 -20.06 5.21 -15.04
C SER A 252 -19.29 6.34 -15.72
N LEU A 253 -18.27 6.04 -16.54
CA LEU A 253 -17.55 7.06 -17.30
C LEU A 253 -18.42 7.75 -18.35
N VAL A 254 -19.23 6.97 -19.06
CA VAL A 254 -20.16 7.45 -20.10
C VAL A 254 -21.40 8.09 -19.45
N ALA A 255 -21.80 7.62 -18.27
CA ALA A 255 -22.92 8.18 -17.51
C ALA A 255 -22.69 9.68 -17.19
N GLY A 256 -23.68 10.50 -17.52
CA GLY A 256 -23.64 11.94 -17.26
C GLY A 256 -22.74 12.75 -18.20
N THR A 257 -22.23 12.19 -19.29
CA THR A 257 -21.57 12.95 -20.36
C THR A 257 -22.45 12.98 -21.61
N MET A 258 -23.14 14.10 -21.85
CA MET A 258 -23.97 14.29 -23.04
C MET A 258 -23.15 14.64 -24.29
N TYR A 259 -21.91 15.11 -24.09
CA TYR A 259 -21.02 15.58 -25.15
C TYR A 259 -19.67 14.86 -25.10
N ARG A 260 -19.17 14.48 -26.27
CA ARG A 260 -17.86 13.81 -26.46
C ARG A 260 -16.72 14.53 -25.73
N GLY A 261 -16.64 15.86 -25.81
CA GLY A 261 -15.57 16.64 -25.17
C GLY A 261 -15.54 16.52 -23.64
N GLN A 262 -16.71 16.36 -22.99
CA GLN A 262 -16.79 16.19 -21.53
C GLN A 262 -16.27 14.83 -21.08
N PHE A 263 -16.55 13.78 -21.85
CA PHE A 263 -15.97 12.46 -21.63
C PHE A 263 -14.44 12.50 -21.77
N GLU A 264 -13.95 13.12 -22.85
CA GLU A 264 -12.52 13.25 -23.10
C GLU A 264 -11.80 14.02 -21.97
N GLU A 265 -12.39 15.12 -21.49
CA GLU A 265 -11.86 15.88 -20.35
C GLU A 265 -11.86 15.05 -19.05
N ARG A 266 -12.93 14.30 -18.80
CA ARG A 266 -13.03 13.40 -17.64
C ARG A 266 -11.95 12.31 -17.69
N LEU A 267 -11.73 11.69 -18.84
CA LEU A 267 -10.70 10.67 -19.02
C LEU A 267 -9.30 11.23 -18.84
N LYS A 268 -9.03 12.45 -19.33
CA LYS A 268 -7.75 13.16 -19.10
C LYS A 268 -7.49 13.39 -17.61
N ARG A 269 -8.49 13.86 -16.87
CA ARG A 269 -8.39 14.06 -15.41
C ARG A 269 -8.09 12.76 -14.67
N ILE A 270 -8.74 11.65 -15.05
CA ILE A 270 -8.47 10.32 -14.49
C ILE A 270 -7.02 9.92 -14.74
N ILE A 271 -6.52 10.08 -15.97
CA ILE A 271 -5.14 9.76 -16.30
C ILE A 271 -4.15 10.61 -15.48
N ASP A 272 -4.40 11.91 -15.31
CA ASP A 272 -3.54 12.79 -14.53
C ASP A 272 -3.57 12.46 -13.02
N GLU A 273 -4.74 12.12 -12.48
CA GLU A 273 -4.85 11.60 -11.12
C GLU A 273 -4.06 10.27 -10.97
N LEU A 274 -4.18 9.34 -11.93
CA LEU A 274 -3.49 8.06 -11.92
C LEU A 274 -1.96 8.22 -11.93
N LYS A 275 -1.41 9.13 -12.75
CA LYS A 275 0.04 9.42 -12.79
C LYS A 275 0.62 9.81 -11.44
N SER A 276 -0.14 10.58 -10.68
CA SER A 276 0.28 11.07 -9.35
C SER A 276 0.00 10.07 -8.23
N SER A 277 -0.77 9.03 -8.52
CA SER A 277 -1.20 7.98 -7.61
C SER A 277 -0.26 6.77 -7.66
N ASN A 278 -0.19 6.02 -6.56
CA ASN A 278 0.46 4.71 -6.55
C ASN A 278 -0.60 3.61 -6.77
N ALA A 279 -1.33 3.68 -7.88
CA ALA A 279 -2.43 2.76 -8.19
C ALA A 279 -2.17 1.95 -9.47
N ILE A 280 -2.81 0.79 -9.52
CA ILE A 280 -2.93 -0.09 -10.68
C ILE A 280 -4.39 -0.01 -11.12
N LEU A 281 -4.60 0.34 -12.38
CA LEU A 281 -5.95 0.42 -12.95
C LEU A 281 -6.32 -0.93 -13.55
N PHE A 282 -7.49 -1.47 -13.21
CA PHE A 282 -8.08 -2.62 -13.85
C PHE A 282 -9.22 -2.19 -14.78
N ILE A 283 -9.23 -2.73 -16.00
CA ILE A 283 -10.26 -2.49 -17.01
C ILE A 283 -10.71 -3.86 -17.53
N ASP A 284 -11.95 -4.25 -17.20
CA ASP A 284 -12.47 -5.58 -17.52
C ASP A 284 -12.72 -5.76 -19.04
N GLU A 285 -13.25 -4.72 -19.68
CA GLU A 285 -13.47 -4.67 -21.12
C GLU A 285 -12.53 -3.66 -21.77
N MET A 286 -11.23 -3.98 -21.78
CA MET A 286 -10.21 -3.03 -22.25
C MET A 286 -10.47 -2.59 -23.70
N HIS A 287 -11.03 -3.47 -24.53
CA HIS A 287 -11.39 -3.18 -25.92
C HIS A 287 -12.40 -2.01 -26.04
N MET A 288 -13.22 -1.74 -25.03
CA MET A 288 -14.16 -0.60 -25.07
C MET A 288 -13.44 0.75 -25.02
N LEU A 289 -12.25 0.81 -24.43
CA LEU A 289 -11.43 2.03 -24.36
C LEU A 289 -10.39 2.12 -25.48
N VAL A 290 -9.90 0.99 -26.01
CA VAL A 290 -8.88 0.97 -27.08
C VAL A 290 -9.45 0.73 -28.47
N GLY A 291 -10.67 0.21 -28.56
CA GLY A 291 -11.36 -0.17 -29.79
C GLY A 291 -11.96 1.03 -30.50
N ALA A 292 -11.36 1.42 -31.62
CA ALA A 292 -11.89 2.46 -32.48
C ALA A 292 -13.16 1.96 -33.22
N GLY A 293 -14.31 2.59 -32.94
CA GLY A 293 -15.31 2.93 -33.97
C GLY A 293 -16.17 1.82 -34.62
N ALA A 294 -16.34 0.63 -34.04
CA ALA A 294 -17.07 -0.46 -34.73
C ALA A 294 -18.55 -0.66 -34.36
N ALA A 295 -19.08 -0.04 -33.30
CA ALA A 295 -20.50 -0.21 -32.94
C ALA A 295 -21.06 1.01 -32.20
N GLY A 296 -21.51 2.02 -32.96
CA GLY A 296 -22.63 2.94 -32.63
C GLY A 296 -22.61 3.81 -31.37
N SER A 297 -21.81 3.52 -30.36
CA SER A 297 -21.88 4.15 -29.04
C SER A 297 -20.64 3.80 -28.22
N ALA A 298 -19.49 4.39 -28.57
CA ALA A 298 -18.36 4.44 -27.65
C ALA A 298 -17.45 5.59 -28.08
N VAL A 299 -17.22 6.48 -27.12
CA VAL A 299 -16.39 7.66 -27.26
C VAL A 299 -14.96 7.22 -27.61
N ASP A 300 -14.29 7.96 -28.49
CA ASP A 300 -12.93 7.70 -28.99
C ASP A 300 -11.85 7.91 -27.90
N ALA A 301 -11.95 7.11 -26.83
CA ALA A 301 -11.07 7.12 -25.67
C ALA A 301 -9.64 6.69 -26.04
N ALA A 302 -9.51 5.92 -27.12
CA ALA A 302 -8.25 5.38 -27.61
C ALA A 302 -7.20 6.47 -27.82
N ASN A 303 -7.59 7.60 -28.41
CA ASN A 303 -6.70 8.73 -28.68
C ASN A 303 -6.14 9.41 -27.41
N ILE A 304 -6.79 9.23 -26.26
CA ILE A 304 -6.38 9.81 -24.98
C ILE A 304 -5.67 8.77 -24.11
N PHE A 305 -6.12 7.52 -24.15
CA PHE A 305 -5.62 6.44 -23.32
C PHE A 305 -4.32 5.84 -23.87
N LYS A 306 -4.21 5.64 -25.19
CA LYS A 306 -3.02 5.05 -25.85
C LYS A 306 -1.73 5.83 -25.55
N PRO A 307 -1.69 7.17 -25.61
CA PRO A 307 -0.45 7.90 -25.32
C PRO A 307 0.06 7.70 -23.88
N ALA A 308 -0.84 7.66 -22.89
CA ALA A 308 -0.47 7.45 -21.48
C ALA A 308 0.08 6.03 -21.24
N LEU A 309 -0.56 5.03 -21.83
CA LEU A 309 -0.09 3.64 -21.83
C LEU A 309 1.27 3.48 -22.54
N ALA A 310 1.39 4.03 -23.74
CA ALA A 310 2.59 3.95 -24.57
C ALA A 310 3.80 4.62 -23.89
N ARG A 311 3.59 5.70 -23.14
CA ARG A 311 4.65 6.35 -22.35
C ARG A 311 4.96 5.63 -21.03
N GLY A 312 4.13 4.68 -20.60
CA GLY A 312 4.29 3.98 -19.32
C GLY A 312 4.01 4.86 -18.12
N GLU A 313 3.19 5.91 -18.30
CA GLU A 313 2.81 6.87 -17.26
C GLU A 313 1.80 6.29 -16.26
N ILE A 314 1.07 5.26 -16.67
CA ILE A 314 0.08 4.55 -15.88
C ILE A 314 0.30 3.04 -16.00
N GLN A 315 -0.01 2.32 -14.94
CA GLN A 315 0.06 0.86 -14.89
C GLN A 315 -1.35 0.27 -14.93
N VAL A 316 -1.57 -0.66 -15.85
CA VAL A 316 -2.91 -1.16 -16.18
C VAL A 316 -2.92 -2.69 -16.27
N ILE A 317 -3.99 -3.30 -15.77
CA ILE A 317 -4.39 -4.67 -16.05
C ILE A 317 -5.61 -4.59 -16.95
N GLY A 318 -5.54 -5.17 -18.15
CA GLY A 318 -6.68 -5.21 -19.06
C GLY A 318 -7.19 -6.62 -19.22
N ALA A 319 -8.50 -6.83 -19.13
CA ALA A 319 -9.14 -8.06 -19.58
C ALA A 319 -9.76 -7.86 -20.97
N THR A 320 -9.72 -8.92 -21.78
CA THR A 320 -10.20 -8.92 -23.17
C THR A 320 -10.29 -10.35 -23.71
N THR A 321 -10.98 -10.56 -24.83
CA THR A 321 -10.97 -11.83 -25.55
C THR A 321 -9.73 -11.95 -26.45
N LEU A 322 -9.45 -13.16 -26.95
CA LEU A 322 -8.30 -13.38 -27.84
C LEU A 322 -8.41 -12.58 -29.15
N ASP A 323 -9.61 -12.51 -29.72
CA ASP A 323 -9.86 -11.83 -30.98
C ASP A 323 -9.69 -10.31 -30.84
N GLU A 324 -10.21 -9.74 -29.76
CA GLU A 324 -10.03 -8.32 -29.43
C GLU A 324 -8.57 -7.98 -29.15
N TYR A 325 -7.86 -8.82 -28.40
CA TYR A 325 -6.43 -8.62 -28.12
C TYR A 325 -5.63 -8.53 -29.43
N ARG A 326 -5.84 -9.49 -30.35
CA ARG A 326 -5.20 -9.49 -31.67
C ARG A 326 -5.54 -8.24 -32.47
N LYS A 327 -6.83 -7.86 -32.47
CA LYS A 327 -7.35 -6.77 -33.29
C LYS A 327 -6.94 -5.38 -32.78
N TYR A 328 -6.84 -5.16 -31.48
CA TYR A 328 -6.71 -3.82 -30.88
C TYR A 328 -5.42 -3.60 -30.07
N ILE A 329 -4.77 -4.65 -29.59
CA ILE A 329 -3.54 -4.54 -28.77
C ILE A 329 -2.32 -5.01 -29.55
N GLU A 330 -2.37 -6.22 -30.12
CA GLU A 330 -1.24 -6.81 -30.86
C GLU A 330 -0.99 -6.12 -32.21
N SER A 331 -2.06 -5.64 -32.86
CA SER A 331 -1.97 -4.85 -34.09
C SER A 331 -1.37 -3.45 -33.89
N ASP A 332 -1.36 -2.93 -32.64
CA ASP A 332 -0.85 -1.60 -32.31
C ASP A 332 0.53 -1.69 -31.68
N ALA A 333 1.56 -1.34 -32.46
CA ALA A 333 2.95 -1.44 -32.04
C ALA A 333 3.29 -0.63 -30.76
N ALA A 334 2.51 0.40 -30.41
CA ALA A 334 2.75 1.16 -29.18
C ALA A 334 2.23 0.40 -27.94
N LEU A 335 1.10 -0.29 -28.07
CA LEU A 335 0.49 -1.07 -26.99
C LEU A 335 1.17 -2.44 -26.82
N GLU A 336 1.52 -3.11 -27.92
CA GLU A 336 2.22 -4.41 -27.91
C GLU A 336 3.55 -4.36 -27.12
N ARG A 337 4.21 -3.20 -27.09
CA ARG A 337 5.45 -2.98 -26.32
C ARG A 337 5.23 -2.74 -24.82
N ARG A 338 3.97 -2.64 -24.38
CA ARG A 338 3.57 -2.35 -23.00
C ARG A 338 2.81 -3.49 -22.36
N PHE A 339 2.05 -4.23 -23.15
CA PHE A 339 1.26 -5.35 -22.67
C PHE A 339 2.02 -6.68 -22.76
N GLN A 340 1.72 -7.56 -21.82
CA GLN A 340 2.15 -8.96 -21.81
C GLN A 340 0.91 -9.84 -21.65
N PRO A 341 0.65 -10.78 -22.57
CA PRO A 341 -0.50 -11.68 -22.46
C PRO A 341 -0.37 -12.66 -21.30
N VAL A 342 -1.50 -12.92 -20.65
CA VAL A 342 -1.74 -13.95 -19.64
C VAL A 342 -3.01 -14.67 -20.06
N TYR A 343 -2.89 -15.93 -20.45
CA TYR A 343 -4.04 -16.75 -20.85
C TYR A 343 -4.75 -17.25 -19.59
N VAL A 344 -6.07 -17.16 -19.60
CA VAL A 344 -6.96 -17.59 -18.54
C VAL A 344 -7.93 -18.59 -19.14
N ASP A 345 -7.71 -19.85 -18.81
CA ASP A 345 -8.52 -20.95 -19.29
C ASP A 345 -9.74 -21.16 -18.39
N GLU A 346 -10.76 -21.80 -18.94
CA GLU A 346 -11.92 -22.25 -18.16
C GLU A 346 -11.48 -23.25 -17.08
N PRO A 347 -11.99 -23.15 -15.84
CA PRO A 347 -11.61 -24.08 -14.79
C PRO A 347 -12.04 -25.51 -15.16
N THR A 348 -11.24 -26.49 -14.76
CA THR A 348 -11.62 -27.90 -14.86
C THR A 348 -12.83 -28.21 -13.97
N GLU A 349 -13.52 -29.32 -14.21
CA GLU A 349 -14.68 -29.72 -13.40
C GLU A 349 -14.31 -29.86 -11.91
N GLU A 350 -13.12 -30.39 -11.61
CA GLU A 350 -12.61 -30.52 -10.24
C GLU A 350 -12.39 -29.15 -9.59
N GLU A 351 -11.74 -28.21 -10.29
CA GLU A 351 -11.53 -26.83 -9.83
C GLU A 351 -12.86 -26.08 -9.67
N ALA A 352 -13.81 -26.27 -10.58
CA ALA A 352 -15.13 -25.67 -10.50
C ALA A 352 -15.88 -26.15 -9.25
N ILE A 353 -15.78 -27.44 -8.90
CA ILE A 353 -16.33 -27.98 -7.66
C ILE A 353 -15.66 -27.34 -6.44
N GLU A 354 -14.33 -27.16 -6.45
CA GLU A 354 -13.63 -26.50 -5.34
C GLU A 354 -14.04 -25.03 -5.19
N ILE A 355 -14.19 -24.30 -6.30
CA ILE A 355 -14.68 -22.92 -6.32
C ILE A 355 -16.08 -22.86 -5.68
N LEU A 356 -17.01 -23.73 -6.11
CA LEU A 356 -18.37 -23.80 -5.56
C LEU A 356 -18.38 -24.13 -4.06
N ARG A 357 -17.47 -24.99 -3.60
CA ARG A 357 -17.32 -25.30 -2.16
C ARG A 357 -16.79 -24.12 -1.37
N GLY A 358 -15.89 -23.33 -1.94
CA GLY A 358 -15.30 -22.16 -1.27
C GLY A 358 -16.27 -21.01 -1.09
N ILE A 359 -17.13 -20.77 -2.08
CA ILE A 359 -18.16 -19.72 -2.01
C ILE A 359 -19.41 -20.16 -1.22
N ARG A 360 -19.53 -21.45 -0.89
CA ARG A 360 -20.69 -22.02 -0.19
C ARG A 360 -21.09 -21.23 1.05
N SER A 361 -20.14 -20.92 1.94
CA SER A 361 -20.44 -20.21 3.19
C SER A 361 -20.95 -18.79 2.94
N ALA A 362 -20.42 -18.10 1.93
CA ALA A 362 -20.89 -16.77 1.54
C ALA A 362 -22.33 -16.82 0.99
N TYR A 363 -22.66 -17.85 0.20
CA TYR A 363 -24.02 -18.08 -0.29
C TYR A 363 -25.00 -18.48 0.82
N GLU A 364 -24.57 -19.32 1.76
CA GLU A 364 -25.37 -19.70 2.94
C GLU A 364 -25.72 -18.46 3.79
N GLU A 365 -24.74 -17.59 4.05
CA GLU A 365 -24.96 -16.33 4.77
C GLU A 365 -25.88 -15.37 3.99
N HIS A 366 -25.65 -15.20 2.68
CA HIS A 366 -26.45 -14.32 1.83
C HIS A 366 -27.94 -14.75 1.77
N HIS A 367 -28.17 -16.06 1.63
CA HIS A 367 -29.53 -16.62 1.54
C HIS A 367 -30.11 -17.04 2.89
N HIS A 368 -29.41 -16.82 4.00
CA HIS A 368 -29.82 -17.19 5.36
C HIS A 368 -30.14 -18.70 5.50
N LEU A 369 -29.34 -19.54 4.84
CA LEU A 369 -29.44 -21.00 4.91
C LEU A 369 -28.53 -21.50 6.05
N THR A 370 -29.05 -22.40 6.90
CA THR A 370 -28.33 -22.96 8.05
C THR A 370 -27.67 -24.29 7.76
#